data_AF-A0A4S9XX69-F1
#
_entry.id   AF-A0A4S9XX69-F1
#
_cell.length_a   1.000
_cell.length_b   1.000
_cell.length_c   1.000
_cell.angle_alpha   90.00
_cell.angle_beta   90.00
_cell.angle_gamma   90.00
#
_symmetry.space_group_name_H-M   'P 1'
#
loop_
_entity.id
_entity.type
_entity.pdbx_description
1 polymer ?
#
loop_
_entity_poly.entity_id
_entity_poly.type
_entity_poly.pdbx_seq_one_letter_code
_entity_poly.pdbx_strand_id
1 'polypeptide(L)' 'MFYRLGGYGFLSPDAIEEESAPDAGLFDVRAAPEWVQRNIRTFGGDPSKITIWRGSAGGGAVAN' A
#
# COMPACT_ATOMS: atom_id res chain seq x y z
N MET A 1 -5.60 -8.16 -1.28
CA MET A 1 -4.35 -7.42 -1.53
C MET A 1 -3.52 -7.45 -0.27
N PHE A 2 -2.30 -7.97 -0.35
CA PHE A 2 -1.38 -8.11 0.78
C PHE A 2 -0.32 -7.01 0.74
N TYR A 3 0.22 -6.66 1.89
CA TYR A 3 1.37 -5.77 2.06
C TYR A 3 2.32 -6.42 3.06
N ARG A 4 3.61 -6.06 3.04
CA ARG A 4 4.59 -6.59 3.99
C ARG A 4 4.22 -6.21 5.43
N LEU A 5 4.46 -7.14 6.36
CA LEU A 5 4.10 -7.02 7.78
C LEU A 5 5.35 -7.16 8.67
N GLY A 6 5.23 -6.74 9.92
CA GLY A 6 6.29 -6.84 10.93
C GLY A 6 7.60 -6.20 10.46
N GLY A 7 8.74 -6.79 10.84
CA GLY A 7 10.05 -6.25 10.46
C GLY A 7 10.33 -6.23 8.95
N TYR A 8 9.61 -6.99 8.13
CA TYR A 8 9.78 -6.91 6.68
C TYR A 8 9.05 -5.73 6.03
N GLY A 9 8.07 -5.15 6.74
CA GLY A 9 7.27 -4.03 6.24
C GLY A 9 7.51 -2.70 6.97
N PHE A 10 7.95 -2.74 8.23
CA PHE A 10 7.96 -1.58 9.13
C PHE A 10 9.24 -1.48 9.96
N LEU A 11 10.33 -2.06 9.46
CA LEU A 11 11.64 -1.90 10.09
C LEU A 11 12.29 -0.63 9.56
N SER A 12 12.63 0.30 10.46
CA SER A 12 13.27 1.58 10.14
C SER A 12 14.44 1.90 11.10
N PRO A 13 15.54 1.10 11.11
CA PRO A 13 16.79 1.47 11.74
C PRO A 13 17.53 2.49 10.87
N ASP A 14 18.42 3.27 11.48
CA ASP A 14 19.21 4.31 10.82
C ASP A 14 19.94 3.81 9.55
N ALA A 15 20.41 2.55 9.54
CA ALA A 15 21.08 1.93 8.39
C ALA A 15 20.14 1.63 7.19
N ILE A 16 18.83 1.49 7.43
CA ILE A 16 17.82 1.24 6.39
C ILE A 16 17.42 2.53 5.68
N GLU A 17 17.53 3.70 6.35
CA GLU A 17 17.23 4.99 5.72
C GLU A 17 18.25 5.39 4.64
N GLU A 18 19.49 4.90 4.74
CA GLU A 18 20.58 5.24 3.81
C GLU A 18 20.60 4.34 2.57
N GLU A 19 20.20 3.06 2.69
CA GLU A 19 20.24 2.07 1.61
C GLU A 19 18.87 1.59 1.09
N SER A 20 17.76 1.92 1.75
CA SER A 20 16.45 1.33 1.44
C SER A 20 15.23 2.19 1.81
N ALA A 21 14.03 1.62 1.70
CA ALA A 21 12.77 2.31 2.00
C ALA A 21 12.27 1.92 3.41
N PRO A 22 12.39 2.79 4.42
CA PRO A 22 11.66 2.63 5.68
C PRO A 22 10.15 2.55 5.39
N ASP A 23 9.40 1.84 6.24
CA ASP A 23 7.96 1.63 6.05
C ASP A 23 7.55 1.04 4.69
N ALA A 24 8.35 0.11 4.17
CA ALA A 24 8.13 -0.61 2.93
C ALA A 24 6.69 -1.19 2.77
N GLY A 25 6.03 -1.54 3.88
CA GLY A 25 4.64 -1.98 3.91
C GLY A 25 3.63 -0.90 3.53
N LEU A 26 3.89 0.38 3.82
CA LEU A 26 3.05 1.50 3.37
C LEU A 26 3.15 1.71 1.85
N PHE A 27 4.34 1.55 1.29
CA PHE A 27 4.53 1.59 -0.17
C PHE A 27 3.74 0.47 -0.88
N ASP A 28 3.71 -0.73 -0.30
CA ASP A 28 2.89 -1.83 -0.83
C ASP A 28 1.39 -1.50 -0.80
N VAL A 29 0.92 -0.86 0.28
CA VAL A 29 -0.48 -0.40 0.41
C VAL A 29 -0.84 0.63 -0.65
N ARG A 30 0.10 1.49 -1.06
CA ARG A 30 -0.08 2.49 -2.13
C ARG A 30 0.02 1.89 -3.55
N ALA A 31 0.95 0.98 -3.78
CA ALA A 31 1.11 0.32 -5.09
C ALA A 31 -0.16 -0.43 -5.51
N ALA A 32 -0.91 -0.92 -4.52
CA ALA A 32 -2.14 -1.66 -4.72
C ALA A 32 -3.26 -0.89 -5.46
N PRO A 33 -3.78 0.24 -4.93
CA PRO A 33 -4.79 1.03 -5.61
C PRO A 33 -4.28 1.62 -6.93
N GLU A 34 -2.99 1.90 -7.07
CA GLU A 34 -2.42 2.32 -8.36
C GLU A 34 -2.51 1.21 -9.42
N TRP A 35 -2.23 -0.04 -9.04
CA TRP A 35 -2.43 -1.18 -9.94
C TRP A 35 -3.91 -1.33 -10.31
N VAL A 36 -4.81 -1.25 -9.32
CA VAL A 36 -6.26 -1.32 -9.56
C VAL A 36 -6.68 -0.20 -10.52
N GLN A 37 -6.29 1.04 -10.28
CA GLN A 37 -6.65 2.18 -11.13
C GLN A 37 -6.17 2.01 -12.58
N ARG A 38 -4.98 1.45 -12.78
CA ARG A 38 -4.43 1.20 -14.12
C ARG A 38 -5.16 0.07 -14.86
N ASN A 39 -5.64 -0.95 -14.14
CA ASN A 39 -6.10 -2.21 -14.73
C ASN A 39 -7.61 -2.45 -14.65
N ILE A 40 -8.34 -1.81 -13.74
CA ILE A 40 -9.72 -2.21 -13.41
C ILE A 40 -10.71 -2.11 -14.59
N ARG A 41 -10.38 -1.31 -15.62
CA ARG A 41 -11.14 -1.26 -16.89
C ARG A 41 -11.25 -2.62 -17.57
N THR A 42 -10.20 -3.45 -17.55
CA THR A 42 -10.23 -4.79 -18.20
C THR A 42 -11.16 -5.76 -17.47
N PHE A 43 -11.56 -5.44 -16.25
CA PHE A 43 -12.48 -6.20 -15.42
C PHE A 43 -13.88 -5.56 -15.36
N GLY A 44 -14.15 -4.55 -16.21
CA GLY A 44 -15.45 -3.86 -16.29
C GLY A 44 -15.69 -2.80 -15.22
N GLY A 45 -14.68 -2.42 -14.43
CA GLY A 45 -14.79 -1.34 -13.45
C GLY A 45 -14.43 0.03 -14.01
N ASP A 46 -14.89 1.08 -13.33
CA ASP A 46 -14.60 2.46 -13.66
C ASP A 46 -13.41 2.97 -12.82
N PRO A 47 -12.24 3.26 -13.42
CA PRO A 47 -11.05 3.71 -12.69
C PRO A 47 -11.20 5.11 -12.09
N SER A 48 -12.23 5.86 -12.47
CA SER A 48 -12.59 7.14 -11.84
C SER A 48 -13.46 6.98 -10.59
N LYS A 49 -13.97 5.76 -10.33
CA LYS A 49 -14.87 5.44 -9.22
C LYS A 49 -14.34 4.27 -8.40
N ILE A 50 -13.26 4.53 -7.66
CA ILE A 50 -12.63 3.54 -6.78
C ILE A 50 -12.95 3.90 -5.33
N THR A 51 -13.50 2.94 -4.59
CA THR A 51 -13.67 3.06 -3.13
C THR A 51 -12.72 2.09 -2.44
N ILE A 52 -11.88 2.62 -1.55
CA ILE A 52 -10.97 1.82 -0.72
C ILE A 52 -11.63 1.64 0.64
N TRP A 53 -11.74 0.40 1.10
CA TRP A 53 -12.25 0.07 2.43
C TRP A 53 -11.25 -0.79 3.18
N ARG A 54 -10.91 -0.40 4.41
CA ARG A 54 -10.06 -1.16 5.33
C ARG A 54 -10.43 -0.86 6.79
N GLY A 55 -10.34 -1.88 7.65
CA GLY A 55 -10.53 -1.74 9.10
C GLY A 55 -9.20 -1.78 9.87
N SER A 56 -9.21 -1.29 11.11
CA SER A 56 -8.07 -1.35 12.05
C SER A 56 -6.78 -0.75 11.45
N ALA A 57 -5.64 -1.44 11.54
CA ALA A 57 -4.36 -1.01 10.97
C ALA A 57 -4.44 -0.68 9.47
N GLY A 58 -5.31 -1.37 8.72
CA GLY A 58 -5.53 -1.07 7.31
C GLY A 58 -6.21 0.27 7.08
N GLY A 59 -7.05 0.74 8.01
CA GLY A 59 -7.63 2.09 7.98
C GLY A 59 -6.56 3.16 8.22
N GLY A 60 -5.68 2.92 9.21
CA GLY A 60 -4.52 3.79 9.45
C GLY A 60 -3.58 3.87 8.24
N ALA A 61 -3.36 2.75 7.54
CA ALA A 61 -2.52 2.72 6.34
C ALA A 61 -3.12 3.46 5.12
N VAL A 62 -4.44 3.72 5.11
CA VAL A 62 -5.10 4.51 4.06
C VAL A 62 -5.12 6.01 4.41
N ALA A 63 -4.99 6.35 5.70
CA ALA A 63 -5.02 7.73 6.17
C ALA A 63 -3.64 8.43 6.17
N ASN A 64 -2.56 7.67 6.01
CA ASN A 64 -1.18 8.20 5.91
C ASN A 64 -0.81 8.61 4.48
#